data_AF-A0A383ATU6-F1
#
_entry.id   AF-A0A383ATU6-F1
#
_cell.length_a   1.000
_cell.length_b   1.000
_cell.length_c   1.000
_cell.angle_alpha   90.00
_cell.angle_beta   90.00
_cell.angle_gamma   90.00
#
_symmetry.space_group_name_H-M   'P 1'
#
loop_
_entity.id
_entity.type
_entity.pdbx_description
1 polymer ?
#
loop_
_entity_poly.entity_id
_entity_poly.type
_entity_poly.pdbx_seq_one_letter_code
_entity_poly.pdbx_strand_id
1 'polypeptide(L)'
;TLASFSKLNNKSIDLFNIIHRNASNDQNLKLIYEIVGFNEKISVGELNLVYGSTPEKITISSPYPNPFNPVTTITYSIAQKSNILIEVYNIQGRLIDKTVTDNTEAGYYSFTWDGTNQPSGIYLIRMKINDTINNYRTILIK
;
A
#
# COMPACT_ATOMS: atom_id res chain seq x y z
N THR A 1 42.19 -34.48 -0.40
CA THR A 1 40.99 -34.53 -1.25
C THR A 1 40.45 -33.12 -1.39
N LEU A 2 40.84 -32.40 -2.45
CA LEU A 2 40.27 -31.08 -2.74
C LEU A 2 38.82 -31.28 -3.19
N ALA A 3 37.87 -30.72 -2.44
CA ALA A 3 36.51 -30.55 -2.94
C ALA A 3 36.57 -29.70 -4.22
N SER A 4 36.07 -30.22 -5.35
CA SER A 4 36.03 -29.43 -6.58
C SER A 4 34.98 -28.33 -6.41
N PHE A 5 35.42 -27.08 -6.31
CA PHE A 5 34.51 -25.94 -6.38
C PHE A 5 33.97 -25.83 -7.81
N SER A 6 32.68 -26.01 -8.01
CA SER A 6 32.07 -25.80 -9.32
C SER A 6 32.05 -24.31 -9.64
N LYS A 7 32.49 -23.92 -10.85
CA LYS A 7 32.52 -22.54 -11.30
C LYS A 7 31.12 -21.91 -11.24
N LEU A 8 30.98 -20.76 -10.57
CA LEU A 8 29.75 -19.97 -10.42
C LEU A 8 29.44 -19.14 -11.69
N ASN A 9 29.61 -19.72 -12.89
CA ASN A 9 29.31 -19.00 -14.13
C ASN A 9 27.79 -18.84 -14.28
N ASN A 10 27.28 -17.61 -14.15
CA ASN A 10 25.90 -17.19 -14.41
C ASN A 10 24.82 -18.14 -13.82
N LYS A 11 25.02 -18.63 -12.60
CA LYS A 11 24.03 -19.46 -11.91
C LYS A 11 23.07 -18.57 -11.11
N SER A 12 21.78 -18.65 -11.44
CA SER A 12 20.73 -18.18 -10.54
C SER A 12 20.58 -19.20 -9.41
N ILE A 13 20.52 -18.72 -8.17
CA ILE A 13 20.24 -19.55 -7.00
C ILE A 13 19.03 -18.94 -6.32
N ASP A 14 17.93 -19.69 -6.31
CA ASP A 14 16.75 -19.31 -5.54
C ASP A 14 17.07 -19.57 -4.06
N LEU A 15 17.28 -18.50 -3.30
CA LEU A 15 17.73 -18.60 -1.91
C LEU A 15 16.57 -18.88 -0.94
N PHE A 16 15.39 -18.36 -1.23
CA PHE A 16 14.21 -18.51 -0.37
C PHE A 16 12.93 -18.26 -1.17
N ASN A 17 11.87 -18.95 -0.76
CA ASN A 17 10.50 -18.62 -1.15
C ASN A 17 9.76 -18.15 0.11
N ILE A 18 9.37 -16.87 0.14
CA ILE A 18 8.68 -16.29 1.29
C ILE A 18 7.17 -16.47 1.08
N ILE A 19 6.59 -17.45 1.77
CA ILE A 19 5.15 -17.66 1.79
C ILE A 19 4.57 -16.79 2.92
N HIS A 20 3.94 -15.69 2.56
CA HIS A 20 3.29 -14.80 3.53
C HIS A 20 1.79 -15.09 3.62
N ARG A 21 1.29 -15.28 4.85
CA ARG A 21 -0.15 -15.19 5.17
C ARG A 21 -0.35 -13.97 6.05
N ASN A 22 -0.85 -12.88 5.46
CA ASN A 22 -1.33 -11.69 6.14
C ASN A 22 -0.33 -11.03 7.10
N ALA A 23 0.60 -10.24 6.56
CA ALA A 23 1.28 -9.20 7.34
C ALA A 23 0.98 -7.84 6.69
N SER A 24 0.27 -7.00 7.44
CA SER A 24 -0.15 -5.65 7.02
C SER A 24 1.00 -4.64 6.95
N ASN A 25 2.22 -5.04 7.38
CA ASN A 25 3.36 -4.14 7.52
C ASN A 25 4.51 -4.60 6.63
N ASP A 26 5.18 -3.63 6.02
CA ASP A 26 6.46 -3.80 5.33
C ASP A 26 7.48 -4.48 6.26
N GLN A 27 8.10 -5.53 5.76
CA GLN A 27 9.15 -6.28 6.42
C GLN A 27 10.50 -5.95 5.80
N ASN A 28 11.52 -5.85 6.64
CA ASN A 28 12.89 -5.69 6.18
C ASN A 28 13.58 -7.04 6.20
N LEU A 29 14.03 -7.51 5.04
CA LEU A 29 14.92 -8.63 4.90
C LEU A 29 16.33 -8.11 4.62
N LYS A 30 17.26 -8.45 5.50
CA LYS A 30 18.68 -8.12 5.34
C LYS A 30 19.45 -9.37 4.95
N LEU A 31 19.95 -9.40 3.73
CA LEU A 31 20.83 -10.44 3.23
C LEU A 31 22.27 -9.96 3.35
N ILE A 32 23.07 -10.66 4.15
CA ILE A 32 24.51 -10.46 4.23
C ILE A 32 25.17 -11.64 3.51
N TYR A 33 26.11 -11.35 2.61
CA TYR A 33 26.85 -12.39 1.92
C TYR A 33 28.35 -12.19 2.07
N GLU A 34 29.06 -13.30 2.02
CA GLU A 34 30.51 -13.37 1.95
C GLU A 34 30.89 -14.42 0.90
N ILE A 35 31.71 -14.01 -0.07
CA ILE A 35 32.28 -14.87 -1.10
C ILE A 35 33.75 -15.06 -0.74
N VAL A 36 34.12 -16.31 -0.48
CA VAL A 36 35.48 -16.71 -0.11
C VAL A 36 36.10 -17.50 -1.26
N GLY A 37 37.30 -17.11 -1.67
CA GLY A 37 38.16 -17.83 -2.60
C GLY A 37 39.01 -18.88 -1.89
N PHE A 38 40.01 -19.42 -2.59
CA PHE A 38 40.83 -20.51 -2.03
C PHE A 38 41.51 -20.16 -0.71
N ASN A 39 41.91 -18.91 -0.48
CA ASN A 39 42.57 -18.46 0.76
C ASN A 39 42.26 -16.99 1.13
N GLU A 40 41.33 -16.33 0.45
CA GLU A 40 41.03 -14.91 0.68
C GLU A 40 39.55 -14.62 0.53
N LYS A 41 39.11 -13.57 1.20
CA LYS A 41 37.75 -13.05 1.03
C LYS A 41 37.69 -12.25 -0.26
N ILE A 42 36.91 -12.74 -1.22
CA ILE A 42 36.75 -12.11 -2.54
C ILE A 42 35.74 -10.96 -2.48
N SER A 43 34.64 -11.15 -1.76
CA SER A 43 33.58 -10.15 -1.69
C SER A 43 32.75 -10.28 -0.42
N VAL A 44 32.26 -9.16 0.08
CA VAL A 44 31.22 -9.10 1.09
C VAL A 44 30.24 -8.02 0.71
N GLY A 45 28.99 -8.22 1.08
CA GLY A 45 27.99 -7.20 0.88
C GLY A 45 26.77 -7.42 1.73
N GLU A 46 25.94 -6.39 1.73
CA GLU A 46 24.66 -6.36 2.39
C GLU A 46 23.62 -5.88 1.38
N LEU A 47 22.48 -6.58 1.34
CA LEU A 47 21.31 -6.19 0.57
C LEU A 47 20.14 -6.08 1.54
N ASN A 48 19.56 -4.88 1.61
CA ASN A 48 18.34 -4.62 2.36
C ASN A 48 17.16 -4.63 1.39
N LEU A 49 16.24 -5.56 1.61
CA LEU A 49 15.02 -5.77 0.82
C LEU A 49 13.83 -5.42 1.70
N VAL A 50 13.01 -4.48 1.25
CA VAL A 50 11.70 -4.25 1.84
C VAL A 50 10.70 -5.10 1.08
N TYR A 51 9.97 -5.95 1.77
CA TYR A 51 8.91 -6.75 1.16
C TYR A 51 7.65 -6.69 2.03
N GLY A 52 6.50 -6.56 1.40
CA GLY A 52 5.20 -6.44 2.06
C GLY A 52 4.17 -7.36 1.42
N SER A 53 3.03 -7.54 2.07
CA SER A 53 1.91 -8.22 1.42
C SER A 53 1.32 -7.30 0.34
N THR A 54 1.27 -7.80 -0.88
CA THR A 54 0.48 -7.15 -1.93
C THR A 54 -0.99 -7.51 -1.70
N PRO A 55 -1.92 -6.54 -1.67
CA PRO A 55 -3.32 -6.86 -1.50
C PRO A 55 -3.82 -7.78 -2.62
N GLU A 56 -4.58 -8.82 -2.29
CA GLU A 56 -5.14 -9.72 -3.31
C GLU A 56 -6.35 -9.09 -4.04
N LYS A 57 -7.01 -8.12 -3.40
CA LYS A 57 -8.21 -7.47 -3.91
C LYS A 57 -8.31 -6.01 -3.48
N ILE A 58 -9.17 -5.28 -4.18
CA ILE A 58 -9.58 -3.95 -3.76
C ILE A 58 -10.45 -4.09 -2.51
N THR A 59 -10.08 -3.40 -1.44
CA THR A 59 -10.91 -3.22 -0.25
C THR A 59 -10.99 -1.74 0.06
N ILE A 60 -12.14 -1.27 0.51
CA ILE A 60 -12.34 0.13 0.93
C ILE A 60 -13.10 0.06 2.26
N SER A 61 -12.52 0.64 3.31
CA SER A 61 -13.14 0.68 4.62
C SER A 61 -14.19 1.79 4.68
N SER A 62 -15.08 1.67 5.66
CA SER A 62 -15.95 2.79 6.00
C SER A 62 -15.12 3.93 6.59
N PRO A 63 -15.50 5.20 6.33
CA PRO A 63 -14.84 6.35 6.96
C PRO A 63 -14.84 6.22 8.48
N TYR A 64 -13.69 6.41 9.12
CA TYR A 64 -13.53 6.38 10.56
C TYR A 64 -12.55 7.47 11.04
N PRO A 65 -12.84 8.18 12.14
CA PRO A 65 -14.07 8.11 12.93
C PRO A 65 -15.25 8.82 12.22
N ASN A 66 -16.46 8.24 12.35
CA ASN A 66 -17.75 8.75 11.85
C ASN A 66 -18.84 7.96 12.63
N PRO A 67 -19.87 8.58 13.22
CA PRO A 67 -20.36 9.96 13.07
C PRO A 67 -19.72 11.02 14.00
N PHE A 68 -20.04 12.31 13.78
CA PHE A 68 -19.69 13.49 14.61
C PHE A 68 -18.21 13.90 14.63
N ASN A 69 -17.41 13.52 13.64
CA ASN A 69 -16.00 13.94 13.56
C ASN A 69 -15.78 14.83 12.32
N PRO A 70 -15.11 15.99 12.47
CA PRO A 70 -14.77 16.85 11.33
C PRO A 70 -13.64 16.27 10.48
N VAL A 71 -12.88 15.31 11.00
CA VAL A 71 -11.82 14.61 10.28
C VAL A 71 -12.13 13.11 10.28
N THR A 72 -12.18 12.51 9.09
CA THR A 72 -12.43 11.09 8.93
C THR A 72 -11.46 10.49 7.91
N THR A 73 -11.08 9.23 8.12
CA THR A 73 -10.12 8.53 7.28
C THR A 73 -10.77 7.31 6.66
N ILE A 74 -10.56 7.15 5.35
CA ILE A 74 -10.89 5.94 4.60
C ILE A 74 -9.58 5.23 4.30
N THR A 75 -9.44 3.99 4.73
CA THR A 75 -8.34 3.12 4.32
C THR A 75 -8.79 2.24 3.16
N TYR A 76 -7.91 2.02 2.20
CA TYR A 76 -8.22 1.19 1.04
C TYR A 76 -6.98 0.45 0.54
N SER A 77 -7.20 -0.65 -0.16
CA SER A 77 -6.15 -1.46 -0.77
C SER A 77 -6.38 -1.57 -2.27
N ILE A 78 -5.29 -1.64 -3.03
CA ILE A 78 -5.33 -1.91 -4.47
C ILE A 78 -4.40 -3.07 -4.81
N ALA A 79 -4.94 -4.03 -5.55
CA ALA A 79 -4.23 -5.28 -5.88
C ALA A 79 -3.32 -5.17 -7.10
N GLN A 80 -3.55 -4.14 -7.92
CA GLN A 80 -2.81 -3.86 -9.13
C GLN A 80 -2.77 -2.35 -9.35
N LYS A 81 -1.89 -1.93 -10.26
CA LYS A 81 -1.77 -0.52 -10.65
C LYS A 81 -3.12 0.06 -11.06
N SER A 82 -3.51 1.17 -10.44
CA SER A 82 -4.87 1.71 -10.54
C SER A 82 -4.91 3.23 -10.56
N ASN A 83 -5.96 3.78 -11.17
CA ASN A 83 -6.31 5.20 -11.04
C ASN A 83 -7.38 5.36 -9.97
N ILE A 84 -7.17 6.34 -9.08
CA ILE A 84 -8.00 6.59 -7.91
C ILE A 84 -8.63 7.98 -8.06
N LEU A 85 -9.95 8.04 -7.91
CA LEU A 85 -10.73 9.26 -7.85
C LEU A 85 -11.54 9.25 -6.56
N ILE A 86 -11.37 10.29 -5.75
CA ILE A 86 -12.12 10.49 -4.51
C ILE A 86 -12.82 11.83 -4.61
N GLU A 87 -14.12 11.85 -4.41
CA GLU A 87 -14.97 13.04 -4.53
C GLU A 87 -15.81 13.17 -3.26
N VAL A 88 -15.89 14.37 -2.70
CA VAL A 88 -16.74 14.68 -1.56
C VAL A 88 -17.82 15.64 -1.97
N TYR A 89 -19.07 15.31 -1.69
CA TYR A 89 -20.24 16.13 -2.01
C TYR A 89 -21.01 16.51 -0.75
N ASN A 90 -21.66 17.67 -0.77
CA ASN A 90 -22.70 17.98 0.22
C ASN A 90 -24.05 17.37 -0.17
N ILE A 91 -25.07 17.52 0.69
CA ILE A 91 -26.42 16.99 0.44
C ILE A 91 -27.10 17.55 -0.82
N GLN A 92 -26.72 18.75 -1.27
CA GLN A 92 -27.23 19.36 -2.49
C GLN A 92 -26.53 18.82 -3.75
N GLY A 93 -25.58 17.88 -3.60
CA GLY A 93 -24.80 17.33 -4.71
C GLY A 93 -23.69 18.25 -5.20
N ARG A 94 -23.36 19.32 -4.47
CA ARG A 94 -22.23 20.20 -4.80
C ARG A 94 -20.93 19.50 -4.43
N LEU A 95 -20.00 19.43 -5.38
CA LEU A 95 -18.63 18.95 -5.14
C LEU A 95 -17.91 19.93 -4.19
N ILE A 96 -17.39 19.39 -3.10
CA ILE A 96 -16.70 20.11 -2.03
C ILE A 96 -15.20 19.87 -2.11
N ASP A 97 -14.79 18.64 -2.40
CA ASP A 97 -13.39 18.24 -2.48
C ASP A 97 -13.20 17.13 -3.51
N LYS A 98 -12.02 17.08 -4.12
CA LYS A 98 -11.66 16.10 -5.16
C LYS A 98 -10.17 15.78 -5.13
N THR A 99 -9.86 14.50 -5.01
CA THR A 99 -8.50 13.96 -5.11
C THR A 99 -8.43 13.00 -6.29
N VAL A 100 -7.42 13.17 -7.14
CA VAL A 100 -7.14 12.29 -8.28
C VAL A 100 -5.69 11.84 -8.20
N THR A 101 -5.48 10.52 -8.27
CA THR A 101 -4.15 9.92 -8.32
C THR A 101 -4.12 8.89 -9.43
N ASP A 102 -3.28 9.14 -10.44
CA ASP A 102 -3.10 8.22 -11.55
C ASP A 102 -1.91 7.27 -11.29
N ASN A 103 -1.95 6.08 -11.89
CA ASN A 103 -0.84 5.14 -11.89
C ASN A 103 -0.34 4.73 -10.49
N THR A 104 -1.26 4.62 -9.52
CA THR A 104 -0.92 4.21 -8.15
C THR A 104 -0.59 2.73 -8.14
N GLU A 105 0.58 2.34 -7.62
CA GLU A 105 1.04 0.95 -7.57
C GLU A 105 0.22 0.09 -6.58
N ALA A 106 0.32 -1.24 -6.66
CA ALA A 106 -0.37 -2.12 -5.73
C ALA A 106 0.09 -1.86 -4.28
N GLY A 107 -0.86 -1.75 -3.34
CA GLY A 107 -0.54 -1.41 -1.96
C GLY A 107 -1.74 -1.01 -1.11
N TYR A 108 -1.44 -0.63 0.14
CA TYR A 108 -2.40 -0.11 1.11
C TYR A 108 -2.25 1.40 1.23
N TYR A 109 -3.37 2.10 1.26
CA TYR A 109 -3.42 3.56 1.23
C TYR A 109 -4.49 4.08 2.20
N SER A 110 -4.39 5.37 2.51
CA SER A 110 -5.40 6.10 3.26
C SER A 110 -5.72 7.42 2.58
N PHE A 111 -6.97 7.84 2.72
CA PHE A 111 -7.44 9.15 2.38
C PHE A 111 -8.09 9.76 3.62
N THR A 112 -7.60 10.92 4.04
CA THR A 112 -8.16 11.68 5.15
C THR A 112 -8.93 12.86 4.59
N TRP A 113 -10.21 12.94 4.92
CA TRP A 113 -11.02 14.13 4.64
C TRP A 113 -11.12 14.98 5.90
N ASP A 114 -10.66 16.24 5.80
CA ASP A 114 -10.80 17.26 6.83
C ASP A 114 -11.89 18.26 6.42
N GLY A 115 -13.07 18.11 7.01
CA GLY A 115 -14.23 18.97 6.84
C GLY A 115 -14.34 20.08 7.88
N THR A 116 -13.30 20.39 8.67
CA THR A 116 -13.36 21.38 9.77
C THR A 116 -13.91 22.75 9.34
N ASN A 117 -13.64 23.16 8.10
CA ASN A 117 -14.10 24.44 7.53
C ASN A 117 -15.43 24.34 6.78
N GLN A 118 -16.11 23.19 6.83
CA GLN A 118 -17.40 22.97 6.18
C GLN A 118 -18.56 23.04 7.19
N PRO A 119 -19.76 23.48 6.79
CA PRO A 119 -20.93 23.49 7.67
C PRO A 119 -21.27 22.10 8.21
N SER A 120 -21.83 22.01 9.43
CA SER A 120 -22.43 20.77 9.93
C SER A 120 -23.49 20.26 8.94
N GLY A 121 -23.45 18.97 8.63
CA GLY A 121 -24.33 18.36 7.67
C GLY A 121 -23.90 16.96 7.24
N ILE A 122 -24.68 16.40 6.33
CA ILE A 122 -24.35 15.11 5.71
C ILE A 122 -23.49 15.37 4.47
N TYR A 123 -22.43 14.59 4.34
CA TYR A 123 -21.56 14.60 3.18
C TYR A 123 -21.50 13.19 2.58
N LEU A 124 -21.35 13.13 1.26
CA LEU A 124 -21.19 11.89 0.52
C LEU A 124 -19.76 11.81 0.02
N ILE A 125 -19.03 10.77 0.41
CA ILE A 125 -17.71 10.46 -0.14
C ILE A 125 -17.89 9.36 -1.17
N ARG A 126 -17.53 9.66 -2.41
CA ARG A 126 -17.50 8.72 -3.53
C ARG A 126 -16.05 8.39 -3.84
N MET A 127 -15.71 7.12 -3.82
CA MET A 127 -14.39 6.62 -4.19
C MET A 127 -14.53 5.70 -5.40
N LYS A 128 -13.71 5.95 -6.41
CA LYS A 128 -13.60 5.13 -7.62
C LYS A 128 -12.15 4.66 -7.77
N ILE A 129 -11.97 3.35 -7.89
CA ILE A 129 -10.69 2.69 -8.13
C ILE A 129 -10.90 1.77 -9.34
N ASN A 130 -10.30 2.12 -10.48
CA ASN A 130 -10.59 1.50 -11.77
C ASN A 130 -12.10 1.47 -12.07
N ASP A 131 -12.70 0.28 -12.22
CA ASP A 131 -14.13 0.08 -12.46
C ASP A 131 -14.97 -0.07 -11.17
N THR A 132 -14.31 -0.22 -10.02
CA THR A 132 -14.98 -0.34 -8.71
C THR A 132 -15.36 1.05 -8.20
N ILE A 133 -16.65 1.24 -7.91
CA ILE A 133 -17.18 2.48 -7.32
C ILE A 133 -17.82 2.16 -5.98
N ASN A 134 -17.33 2.80 -4.91
CA ASN A 134 -17.92 2.73 -3.58
C ASN A 134 -18.41 4.13 -3.16
N ASN A 135 -19.58 4.16 -2.51
CA ASN A 135 -20.18 5.40 -2.01
C ASN A 135 -20.41 5.26 -0.50
N TYR A 136 -19.90 6.21 0.28
CA TYR A 136 -20.06 6.26 1.73
C TYR A 136 -20.77 7.55 2.12
N ARG A 137 -21.76 7.43 3.01
CA ARG A 137 -22.40 8.57 3.63
C ARG A 137 -21.70 8.87 4.95
N THR A 138 -21.20 10.08 5.13
CA THR A 138 -20.57 10.54 6.38
C THR A 138 -21.37 11.69 6.97
N ILE A 139 -21.41 11.77 8.31
CA ILE A 139 -22.14 12.81 9.02
C ILE A 139 -21.13 13.66 9.76
N LEU A 140 -21.00 14.90 9.31
CA LEU A 140 -20.19 15.91 9.97
C LEU A 140 -21.10 16.74 10.88
N ILE A 141 -20.78 16.77 12.17
CA ILE A 141 -21.49 17.60 13.15
C ILE A 141 -20.43 18.37 13.94
N LYS A 142 -20.65 19.68 14.07
CA LYS A 142 -19.96 20.62 14.95
C LYS A 142 -20.87 20.96 16.13
#